data_AF-A0A8S1F1B5-F1
#
_entry.id   AF-A0A8S1F1B5-F1
#
_cell.length_a   1.000
_cell.length_b   1.000
_cell.length_c   1.000
_cell.angle_alpha   90.00
_cell.angle_beta   90.00
_cell.angle_gamma   90.00
#
_symmetry.space_group_name_H-M   'P 1'
#
loop_
_entity.id
_entity.type
_entity.pdbx_description
1 polymer ?
#
loop_
_entity_poly.entity_id
_entity_poly.type
_entity_poly.pdbx_seq_one_letter_code
_entity_poly.pdbx_strand_id
1 'polypeptide(L)'
;MSVEERKDGPKQEKIRNNLTKDLETVVKAAITSPYSSTENIPSEITQNLCNSIEAIFIHGLRDPFFLKGTRYSKYPEPNFWPFVSKYSHKDIIFQITRHQQIKTEIGKSRAWIRIILNENSLNHYLDLLSAEKNAIQQFYGEEAFLRYLGDNEYSERIRGILKPLSKLPICAATNSSFLNTWTPTPLILAGLMDGKPLKVGTLQSRRNPRKGSETEEIAISALDVLVPEEDHDIGSPNRLRRKRLVSRATQQSEDDDRSSTYSHPSLLDTGDMGYQHAAFSSKVNIPPSSAIDCYSSKKTAFKELEIAKFERVGFARRDYFKSRIKSK
;
A
#
# COMPACT_ATOMS: atom_id res chain seq x y z
N MET A 1 35.33 -8.29 5.08
CA MET A 1 34.41 -9.22 4.36
C MET A 1 34.04 -10.33 5.32
N SER A 2 32.82 -10.32 5.85
CA SER A 2 32.29 -11.41 6.67
C SER A 2 32.00 -12.63 5.79
N VAL A 3 32.20 -13.83 6.32
CA VAL A 3 32.01 -15.11 5.62
C VAL A 3 30.55 -15.31 5.17
N GLU A 4 29.60 -14.64 5.81
CA GLU A 4 28.17 -14.66 5.46
C GLU A 4 27.83 -13.91 4.16
N GLU A 5 28.45 -12.77 3.87
CA GLU A 5 28.20 -12.02 2.62
C GLU A 5 28.58 -12.83 1.36
N ARG A 6 29.55 -13.75 1.46
CA ARG A 6 29.97 -14.59 0.32
C ARG A 6 28.97 -15.71 -0.02
N LYS A 7 28.13 -16.15 0.93
CA LYS A 7 27.19 -17.26 0.72
C LYS A 7 25.87 -16.81 0.08
N ASP A 8 25.48 -15.57 0.28
CA ASP A 8 24.21 -15.05 -0.24
C ASP A 8 24.27 -14.64 -1.71
N GLY A 9 25.46 -14.51 -2.30
CA GLY A 9 25.62 -14.06 -3.69
C GLY A 9 24.80 -14.84 -4.73
N PRO A 10 24.91 -16.19 -4.77
CA PRO A 10 24.12 -17.00 -5.69
C PRO A 10 22.60 -16.89 -5.48
N LYS A 11 22.16 -16.65 -4.23
CA LYS A 11 20.74 -16.45 -3.89
C LYS A 11 20.24 -15.11 -4.43
N GLN A 12 21.00 -14.04 -4.18
CA GLN A 12 20.65 -12.69 -4.63
C GLN A 12 20.67 -12.59 -6.16
N GLU A 13 21.63 -13.22 -6.83
CA GLU A 13 21.65 -13.33 -8.29
C GLU A 13 20.40 -14.03 -8.84
N LYS A 14 19.98 -15.14 -8.22
CA LYS A 14 18.74 -15.84 -8.62
C LYS A 14 17.51 -14.93 -8.46
N ILE A 15 17.43 -14.17 -7.37
CA ILE A 15 16.32 -13.22 -7.14
C ILE A 15 16.35 -12.12 -8.19
N ARG A 16 17.51 -11.51 -8.46
CA ARG A 16 17.70 -10.50 -9.51
C ARG A 16 17.25 -11.00 -10.88
N ASN A 17 17.64 -12.22 -11.25
CA ASN A 17 17.23 -12.83 -12.52
C ASN A 17 15.71 -13.08 -12.58
N ASN A 18 15.09 -13.47 -11.47
CA ASN A 18 13.64 -13.63 -11.38
C ASN A 18 12.91 -12.28 -11.48
N LEU A 19 13.43 -11.23 -10.84
CA LEU A 19 12.92 -9.86 -10.97
C LEU A 19 12.97 -9.37 -12.41
N THR A 20 14.07 -9.60 -13.12
CA THR A 20 14.19 -9.26 -14.54
C THR A 20 13.13 -9.98 -15.38
N LYS A 21 12.94 -11.30 -15.17
CA LYS A 21 11.92 -12.09 -15.89
C LYS A 21 10.49 -11.66 -15.55
N ASP A 22 10.21 -11.34 -14.29
CA ASP A 22 8.90 -10.85 -13.89
C ASP A 22 8.62 -9.48 -14.52
N LEU A 23 9.60 -8.57 -14.48
CA LEU A 23 9.51 -7.26 -15.13
C LEU A 23 9.25 -7.40 -16.63
N GLU A 24 9.99 -8.26 -17.34
CA GLU A 24 9.74 -8.56 -18.77
C GLU A 24 8.30 -9.05 -19.00
N THR A 25 7.80 -9.93 -18.13
CA THR A 25 6.45 -10.49 -18.24
C THR A 25 5.39 -9.42 -18.04
N VAL A 26 5.54 -8.58 -17.02
CA VAL A 26 4.56 -7.54 -16.67
C VAL A 26 4.58 -6.40 -17.70
N VAL A 27 5.75 -6.02 -18.21
CA VAL A 27 5.85 -5.03 -19.30
C VAL A 27 5.22 -5.58 -20.58
N LYS A 28 5.46 -6.85 -20.94
CA LYS A 28 4.79 -7.47 -22.10
C LYS A 28 3.26 -7.46 -21.93
N ALA A 29 2.75 -7.82 -20.75
CA ALA A 29 1.33 -7.74 -20.46
C ALA A 29 0.78 -6.31 -20.62
N ALA A 30 1.51 -5.29 -20.17
CA ALA A 30 1.12 -3.90 -20.34
C ALA A 30 1.07 -3.47 -21.82
N ILE A 31 2.05 -3.89 -22.63
CA ILE A 31 2.09 -3.58 -24.07
C ILE A 31 0.93 -4.27 -24.82
N THR A 32 0.63 -5.52 -24.49
CA THR A 32 -0.43 -6.31 -25.15
C THR A 32 -1.83 -6.00 -24.63
N SER A 33 -1.94 -5.34 -23.47
CA SER A 33 -3.24 -5.01 -22.88
C SER A 33 -4.05 -4.06 -23.77
N PRO A 34 -5.38 -4.19 -23.78
CA PRO A 34 -6.22 -3.19 -24.42
C PRO A 34 -6.13 -1.89 -23.62
N TYR A 35 -5.56 -0.86 -24.24
CA TYR A 35 -5.62 0.53 -23.80
C TYR A 35 -5.91 1.40 -25.03
N SER A 36 -6.54 2.54 -24.84
CA SER A 36 -6.91 3.44 -25.92
C SER A 36 -6.41 4.85 -25.62
N SER A 37 -6.59 5.79 -26.55
CA SER A 37 -6.28 7.20 -26.28
C SER A 37 -7.09 7.78 -25.11
N THR A 38 -8.21 7.15 -24.73
CA THR A 38 -9.11 7.58 -23.66
C THR A 38 -9.05 6.71 -22.41
N GLU A 39 -8.45 5.51 -22.48
CA GLU A 39 -8.41 4.55 -21.39
C GLU A 39 -6.97 4.18 -21.03
N ASN A 40 -6.66 4.28 -19.73
CA ASN A 40 -5.38 3.86 -19.18
C ASN A 40 -5.21 2.34 -19.22
N ILE A 41 -3.99 1.87 -19.01
CA ILE A 41 -3.72 0.44 -18.81
C ILE A 41 -4.59 -0.11 -17.65
N PRO A 42 -5.14 -1.34 -17.77
CA PRO A 42 -5.91 -1.97 -16.70
C PRO A 42 -5.25 -1.88 -15.31
N SER A 43 -6.08 -1.67 -14.29
CA SER A 43 -5.63 -1.39 -12.93
C SER A 43 -4.77 -2.51 -12.35
N GLU A 44 -5.08 -3.76 -12.72
CA GLU A 44 -4.39 -4.97 -12.32
C GLU A 44 -2.96 -5.01 -12.86
N ILE A 45 -2.79 -4.63 -14.13
CA ILE A 45 -1.49 -4.56 -14.78
C ILE A 45 -0.67 -3.39 -14.21
N THR A 46 -1.31 -2.24 -14.00
CA THR A 46 -0.68 -1.09 -13.33
C THR A 46 -0.18 -1.48 -11.94
N GLN A 47 -0.96 -2.24 -11.17
CA GLN A 47 -0.57 -2.72 -9.85
C GLN A 47 0.58 -3.74 -9.94
N ASN A 48 0.58 -4.64 -10.93
CA ASN A 48 1.69 -5.55 -11.17
C ASN A 48 2.98 -4.79 -11.51
N LEU A 49 2.92 -3.75 -12.36
CA LEU A 49 4.07 -2.88 -12.67
C LEU A 49 4.62 -2.22 -11.40
N CYS A 50 3.72 -1.66 -10.58
CA CYS A 50 4.10 -1.06 -9.30
C CYS A 50 4.80 -2.10 -8.39
N ASN A 51 4.25 -3.31 -8.28
CA ASN A 51 4.83 -4.36 -7.43
C ASN A 51 6.23 -4.78 -7.91
N SER A 52 6.43 -5.01 -9.22
CA SER A 52 7.73 -5.42 -9.76
C SER A 52 8.79 -4.33 -9.59
N ILE A 53 8.42 -3.06 -9.80
CA ILE A 53 9.36 -1.94 -9.66
C ILE A 53 9.63 -1.64 -8.19
N GLU A 54 8.61 -1.69 -7.32
CA GLU A 54 8.80 -1.61 -5.86
C GLU A 54 9.81 -2.68 -5.39
N ALA A 55 9.65 -3.93 -5.85
CA ALA A 55 10.54 -5.04 -5.53
C ALA A 55 12.00 -4.78 -5.94
N ILE A 56 12.22 -4.17 -7.11
CA ILE A 56 13.56 -3.76 -7.57
C ILE A 56 14.23 -2.80 -6.58
N PHE A 57 13.48 -1.84 -6.04
CA PHE A 57 14.01 -0.83 -5.12
C PHE A 57 14.27 -1.35 -3.70
N ILE A 58 13.63 -2.44 -3.28
CA ILE A 58 13.87 -3.07 -1.98
C ILE A 58 14.81 -4.29 -2.05
N HIS A 59 15.11 -4.80 -3.25
CA HIS A 59 16.04 -5.92 -3.44
C HIS A 59 17.47 -5.54 -3.05
N GLY A 60 18.01 -6.28 -2.07
CA GLY A 60 19.37 -6.08 -1.56
C GLY A 60 19.55 -4.77 -0.77
N LEU A 61 18.47 -4.18 -0.26
CA LEU A 61 18.56 -3.07 0.67
C LEU A 61 19.26 -3.54 1.97
N ARG A 62 20.15 -2.73 2.54
CA ARG A 62 20.87 -3.10 3.77
C ARG A 62 19.98 -2.96 5.01
N ASP A 63 20.23 -3.81 6.01
CA ASP A 63 19.47 -3.88 7.26
C ASP A 63 19.23 -2.54 7.98
N PRO A 64 20.18 -1.57 8.02
CA PRO A 64 19.94 -0.27 8.67
C PRO A 64 18.78 0.54 8.06
N PHE A 65 18.37 0.20 6.85
CA PHE A 65 17.27 0.85 6.14
C PHE A 65 15.95 0.08 6.25
N PHE A 66 15.87 -0.89 7.15
CA PHE A 66 14.61 -1.48 7.58
C PHE A 66 14.10 -0.69 8.78
N LEU A 67 12.86 -0.21 8.68
CA LEU A 67 12.22 0.39 9.84
C LEU A 67 12.05 -0.68 10.90
N LYS A 68 12.41 -0.32 12.14
CA LYS A 68 12.12 -1.18 13.29
C LYS A 68 10.60 -1.26 13.40
N GLY A 69 10.07 -2.42 13.00
CA GLY A 69 8.64 -2.66 13.03
C GLY A 69 8.10 -2.39 14.42
N THR A 70 6.90 -1.83 14.48
CA THR A 70 6.14 -1.86 15.73
C THR A 70 5.84 -3.32 16.09
N ARG A 71 5.44 -3.59 17.34
CA ARG A 71 4.95 -4.92 17.77
C ARG A 71 3.79 -5.48 16.92
N TYR A 72 3.21 -4.68 16.03
CA TYR A 72 2.13 -5.03 15.13
C TYR A 72 2.57 -5.19 13.66
N SER A 73 3.86 -4.97 13.35
CA SER A 73 4.32 -5.12 11.97
C SER A 73 4.30 -6.59 11.56
N LYS A 74 3.43 -6.92 10.62
CA LYS A 74 3.27 -8.28 10.09
C LYS A 74 4.39 -8.66 9.12
N TYR A 75 5.05 -7.66 8.53
CA TYR A 75 5.97 -7.85 7.41
C TYR A 75 7.24 -7.02 7.59
N PRO A 76 8.36 -7.40 6.96
CA PRO A 76 9.54 -6.53 6.88
C PRO A 76 9.18 -5.15 6.31
N GLU A 77 9.81 -4.11 6.84
CA GLU A 77 9.58 -2.71 6.44
C GLU A 77 10.83 -2.08 5.79
N PRO A 78 11.28 -2.57 4.61
CA PRO A 78 12.37 -1.94 3.89
C PRO A 78 11.99 -0.52 3.47
N ASN A 79 12.89 0.43 3.70
CA ASN A 79 12.65 1.86 3.51
C ASN A 79 13.75 2.50 2.67
N PHE A 80 13.47 2.70 1.39
CA PHE A 80 14.38 3.38 0.47
C PHE A 80 14.09 4.89 0.34
N TRP A 81 13.11 5.44 1.07
CA TRP A 81 12.77 6.86 1.00
C TRP A 81 13.98 7.79 1.26
N PRO A 82 14.83 7.56 2.27
CA PRO A 82 15.98 8.44 2.52
C PRO A 82 16.97 8.48 1.35
N PHE A 83 17.02 7.41 0.54
CA PHE A 83 17.84 7.37 -0.67
C PHE A 83 17.21 8.19 -1.80
N VAL A 84 16.01 7.82 -2.24
CA VAL A 84 15.40 8.42 -3.44
C VAL A 84 15.02 9.88 -3.23
N SER A 85 14.63 10.27 -2.02
CA SER A 85 14.23 11.65 -1.73
C SER A 85 15.35 12.67 -1.93
N LYS A 86 16.60 12.29 -1.66
CA LYS A 86 17.79 13.13 -1.85
C LYS A 86 18.02 13.53 -3.32
N TYR A 87 17.68 12.62 -4.24
CA TYR A 87 17.90 12.78 -5.68
C TYR A 87 16.63 13.19 -6.43
N SER A 88 15.49 13.22 -5.77
CA SER A 88 14.22 13.60 -6.37
C SER A 88 14.12 15.10 -6.67
N HIS A 89 13.33 15.44 -7.69
CA HIS A 89 12.92 16.81 -7.92
C HIS A 89 12.08 17.34 -6.73
N LYS A 90 12.24 18.63 -6.41
CA LYS A 90 11.54 19.26 -5.28
C LYS A 90 10.02 19.18 -5.44
N ASP A 91 9.51 19.21 -6.66
CA ASP A 91 8.07 19.15 -6.92
C ASP A 91 7.47 17.78 -6.57
N ILE A 92 8.18 16.69 -6.86
CA ILE A 92 7.75 15.34 -6.44
C ILE A 92 7.74 15.26 -4.90
N ILE A 93 8.79 15.77 -4.24
CA ILE A 93 8.85 15.81 -2.77
C ILE A 93 7.68 16.63 -2.20
N PHE A 94 7.39 17.79 -2.79
CA PHE A 94 6.31 18.67 -2.38
C PHE A 94 4.94 18.01 -2.60
N GLN A 95 4.72 17.36 -3.74
CA GLN A 95 3.51 16.59 -4.03
C GLN A 95 3.29 15.50 -2.99
N ILE A 96 4.32 14.68 -2.70
CA ILE A 96 4.25 13.62 -1.68
C ILE A 96 3.96 14.18 -0.30
N THR A 97 4.58 15.31 0.07
CA THR A 97 4.38 15.95 1.38
C THR A 97 2.95 16.46 1.56
N ARG A 98 2.28 16.83 0.46
CA ARG A 98 0.87 17.28 0.47
C ARG A 98 -0.14 16.14 0.40
N HIS A 99 0.28 14.90 0.19
CA HIS A 99 -0.62 13.76 0.17
C HIS A 99 -1.22 13.51 1.56
N GLN A 100 -2.53 13.71 1.68
CA GLN A 100 -3.23 13.60 2.96
C GLN A 100 -3.27 12.17 3.48
N GLN A 101 -3.22 11.17 2.62
CA GLN A 101 -3.32 9.76 3.01
C GLN A 101 -1.96 9.08 3.20
N ILE A 102 -0.86 9.76 2.87
CA ILE A 102 0.50 9.23 3.04
C ILE A 102 1.08 9.72 4.36
N LYS A 103 1.27 8.79 5.30
CA LYS A 103 1.65 9.05 6.69
C LYS A 103 2.98 8.41 7.10
N THR A 104 3.49 7.46 6.35
CA THR A 104 4.72 6.72 6.67
C THR A 104 5.80 6.90 5.61
N GLU A 105 7.06 6.65 5.95
CA GLU A 105 8.15 6.65 4.96
C GLU A 105 8.01 5.52 3.92
N ILE A 106 7.38 4.40 4.30
CA ILE A 106 6.97 3.36 3.36
C ILE A 106 5.97 3.92 2.36
N GLY A 107 4.97 4.66 2.84
CA GLY A 107 4.02 5.38 1.99
C GLY A 107 4.70 6.35 1.03
N LYS A 108 5.68 7.13 1.51
CA LYS A 108 6.46 8.05 0.66
C LYS A 108 7.26 7.30 -0.41
N SER A 109 7.96 6.23 -0.03
CA SER A 109 8.70 5.36 -0.95
C SER A 109 7.81 4.83 -2.08
N ARG A 110 6.64 4.29 -1.71
CA ARG A 110 5.69 3.68 -2.64
C ARG A 110 4.95 4.72 -3.49
N ALA A 111 4.61 5.88 -2.93
CA ALA A 111 4.03 7.00 -3.67
C ALA A 111 5.02 7.53 -4.73
N TRP A 112 6.30 7.64 -4.38
CA TRP A 112 7.35 8.09 -5.29
C TRP A 112 7.44 7.21 -6.55
N ILE A 113 7.45 5.89 -6.41
CA ILE A 113 7.45 4.96 -7.54
C ILE A 113 6.23 5.19 -8.46
N ARG A 114 5.06 5.41 -7.88
CA ARG A 114 3.82 5.65 -8.64
C ARG A 114 3.84 6.98 -9.37
N ILE A 115 4.39 8.02 -8.76
CA ILE A 115 4.55 9.34 -9.39
C ILE A 115 5.48 9.25 -10.60
N ILE A 116 6.67 8.68 -10.45
CA ILE A 116 7.64 8.61 -11.56
C ILE A 116 7.16 7.67 -12.69
N LEU A 117 6.29 6.71 -12.37
CA LEU A 117 5.61 5.89 -13.36
C LEU A 117 4.57 6.69 -14.14
N ASN A 118 3.70 7.43 -13.45
CA ASN A 118 2.68 8.28 -14.09
C ASN A 118 3.32 9.41 -14.94
N GLU A 119 4.49 9.90 -14.54
CA GLU A 119 5.24 10.94 -15.26
C GLU A 119 6.12 10.39 -16.39
N ASN A 120 6.18 9.07 -16.58
CA ASN A 120 7.07 8.40 -17.54
C ASN A 120 8.57 8.74 -17.32
N SER A 121 8.97 9.02 -16.07
CA SER A 121 10.30 9.46 -15.68
C SER A 121 11.16 8.38 -15.01
N LEU A 122 10.65 7.14 -14.92
CA LEU A 122 11.37 6.02 -14.28
C LEU A 122 12.79 5.80 -14.83
N ASN A 123 12.97 5.72 -16.16
CA ASN A 123 14.30 5.50 -16.76
C ASN A 123 15.29 6.60 -16.35
N HIS A 124 14.84 7.86 -16.39
CA HIS A 124 15.65 9.00 -15.97
C HIS A 124 16.09 8.88 -14.50
N TYR A 125 15.17 8.53 -13.59
CA TYR A 125 15.53 8.35 -12.18
C TYR A 125 16.45 7.16 -11.97
N LEU A 126 16.30 6.07 -12.73
CA LEU A 126 17.24 4.96 -12.65
C LEU A 126 18.65 5.36 -13.11
N ASP A 127 18.79 6.22 -14.14
CA ASP A 127 20.08 6.76 -14.59
C ASP A 127 20.70 7.70 -13.56
N LEU A 128 19.87 8.59 -13.01
CA LEU A 128 20.28 9.54 -11.98
C LEU A 128 20.80 8.81 -10.74
N LEU A 129 20.08 7.78 -10.28
CA LEU A 129 20.47 7.01 -9.10
C LEU A 129 21.69 6.13 -9.39
N SER A 130 21.76 5.45 -10.55
CA SER A 130 22.89 4.56 -10.88
C SER A 130 24.22 5.30 -11.06
N ALA A 131 24.17 6.57 -11.47
CA ALA A 131 25.36 7.43 -11.52
C ALA A 131 25.98 7.69 -10.14
N GLU A 132 25.18 7.63 -9.07
CA GLU A 132 25.56 7.97 -7.70
C GLU A 132 26.13 6.74 -6.95
N LYS A 133 27.23 6.19 -7.48
CA LYS A 133 27.83 4.92 -7.02
C LYS A 133 28.07 4.87 -5.51
N ASN A 134 28.64 5.94 -4.94
CA ASN A 134 28.94 6.01 -3.51
C ASN A 134 27.67 5.96 -2.66
N ALA A 135 26.60 6.64 -3.09
CA ALA A 135 25.34 6.63 -2.37
C ALA A 135 24.67 5.26 -2.47
N ILE A 136 24.55 4.69 -3.68
CA ILE A 136 23.97 3.34 -3.83
C ILE A 136 24.69 2.32 -2.95
N GLN A 137 26.02 2.35 -2.88
CA GLN A 137 26.80 1.42 -2.05
C GLN A 137 26.52 1.59 -0.55
N GLN A 138 26.10 2.76 -0.09
CA GLN A 138 25.71 2.97 1.31
C GLN A 138 24.36 2.32 1.63
N PHE A 139 23.43 2.32 0.67
CA PHE A 139 22.06 1.82 0.86
C PHE A 139 21.90 0.33 0.51
N TYR A 140 22.70 -0.18 -0.42
CA TYR A 140 22.50 -1.49 -1.03
C TYR A 140 23.70 -2.44 -0.88
N GLY A 141 23.42 -3.72 -0.65
CA GLY A 141 24.40 -4.82 -0.68
C GLY A 141 24.96 -5.05 -2.08
N GLU A 142 26.11 -5.72 -2.20
CA GLU A 142 26.87 -5.87 -3.46
C GLU A 142 26.06 -6.46 -4.61
N GLU A 143 25.21 -7.42 -4.30
CA GLU A 143 24.39 -8.16 -5.27
C GLU A 143 23.01 -7.53 -5.54
N ALA A 144 22.76 -6.33 -5.00
CA ALA A 144 21.50 -5.64 -5.16
C ALA A 144 21.20 -5.25 -6.62
N PHE A 145 19.91 -5.17 -6.95
CA PHE A 145 19.47 -4.93 -8.33
C PHE A 145 19.96 -3.57 -8.82
N LEU A 146 19.79 -2.53 -8.00
CA LEU A 146 20.18 -1.16 -8.36
C LEU A 146 21.70 -0.98 -8.52
N ARG A 147 22.53 -1.79 -7.85
CA ARG A 147 23.99 -1.76 -8.05
C ARG A 147 24.39 -2.30 -9.41
N TYR A 148 23.69 -3.32 -9.89
CA TYR A 148 23.92 -3.91 -11.20
C TYR A 148 23.53 -2.99 -12.36
N LEU A 149 22.75 -1.94 -12.13
CA LEU A 149 22.50 -0.90 -13.14
C LEU A 149 23.76 -0.06 -13.48
N GLY A 150 24.85 -0.21 -12.73
CA GLY A 150 26.15 0.35 -13.09
C GLY A 150 26.95 -0.49 -14.08
N ASP A 151 26.57 -1.75 -14.29
CA ASP A 151 27.13 -2.62 -15.33
C ASP A 151 26.47 -2.31 -16.68
N ASN A 152 27.25 -2.14 -17.74
CA ASN A 152 26.75 -1.62 -19.01
C ASN A 152 25.79 -2.60 -19.70
N GLU A 153 26.13 -3.88 -19.74
CA GLU A 153 25.31 -4.91 -20.40
C GLU A 153 23.98 -5.10 -19.65
N TYR A 154 24.06 -5.24 -18.33
CA TYR A 154 22.87 -5.38 -17.51
C TYR A 154 21.97 -4.13 -17.57
N SER A 155 22.57 -2.95 -17.48
CA SER A 155 21.84 -1.68 -17.56
C SER A 155 21.12 -1.52 -18.89
N GLU A 156 21.81 -1.75 -20.02
CA GLU A 156 21.22 -1.67 -21.35
C GLU A 156 20.03 -2.63 -21.51
N ARG A 157 20.18 -3.86 -21.00
CA ARG A 157 19.07 -4.83 -20.97
C ARG A 157 17.86 -4.30 -20.20
N ILE A 158 18.05 -3.85 -18.96
CA ILE A 158 16.95 -3.34 -18.12
C ILE A 158 16.30 -2.10 -18.74
N ARG A 159 17.10 -1.19 -19.31
CA ARG A 159 16.58 -0.01 -20.03
C ARG A 159 15.77 -0.42 -21.27
N GLY A 160 16.23 -1.43 -22.01
CA GLY A 160 15.48 -2.01 -23.12
C GLY A 160 14.10 -2.53 -22.69
N ILE A 161 14.03 -3.21 -21.54
CA ILE A 161 12.78 -3.72 -20.97
C ILE A 161 11.85 -2.59 -20.54
N LEU A 162 12.37 -1.52 -19.93
CA LEU A 162 11.56 -0.42 -19.40
C LEU A 162 11.19 0.64 -20.46
N LYS A 163 11.90 0.69 -21.60
CA LYS A 163 11.69 1.68 -22.67
C LYS A 163 10.22 1.77 -23.14
N PRO A 164 9.47 0.67 -23.34
CA PRO A 164 8.08 0.74 -23.77
C PRO A 164 7.17 1.48 -22.80
N LEU A 165 7.45 1.42 -21.48
CA LEU A 165 6.61 2.06 -20.45
C LEU A 165 6.49 3.58 -20.64
N SER A 166 7.51 4.22 -21.23
CA SER A 166 7.52 5.68 -21.47
C SER A 166 6.39 6.18 -22.39
N LYS A 167 5.77 5.27 -23.15
CA LYS A 167 4.70 5.56 -24.11
C LYS A 167 3.33 5.11 -23.63
N LEU A 168 3.24 4.37 -22.52
CA LEU A 168 1.98 3.80 -22.07
C LEU A 168 1.22 4.78 -21.15
N PRO A 169 -0.12 4.81 -21.21
CA PRO A 169 -0.94 5.62 -20.30
C PRO A 169 -1.08 4.91 -18.94
N ILE A 170 -0.04 5.04 -18.10
CA ILE A 170 -0.03 4.48 -16.74
C ILE A 170 -0.71 5.45 -15.78
N CYS A 171 -1.65 4.96 -14.97
CA CYS A 171 -2.30 5.76 -13.93
C CYS A 171 -2.36 4.99 -12.61
N ALA A 172 -1.31 5.11 -11.81
CA ALA A 172 -1.20 4.52 -10.48
C ALA A 172 -1.64 5.52 -9.39
N ALA A 173 -2.42 5.05 -8.40
CA ALA A 173 -2.90 5.89 -7.31
C ALA A 173 -1.76 6.33 -6.37
N THR A 174 -1.42 7.62 -6.34
CA THR A 174 -0.26 8.14 -5.56
C THR A 174 -0.61 8.55 -4.13
N ASN A 175 -1.87 8.90 -3.87
CA ASN A 175 -2.36 9.36 -2.56
C ASN A 175 -3.35 8.35 -1.97
N SER A 176 -2.85 7.18 -1.54
CA SER A 176 -3.66 6.13 -0.97
C SER A 176 -3.10 5.63 0.35
N SER A 177 -3.95 5.46 1.36
CA SER A 177 -3.52 4.96 2.68
C SER A 177 -2.94 3.54 2.62
N PHE A 178 -3.31 2.74 1.60
CA PHE A 178 -2.77 1.41 1.32
C PHE A 178 -1.26 1.42 0.99
N LEU A 179 -0.69 2.59 0.66
CA LEU A 179 0.74 2.72 0.40
C LEU A 179 1.56 2.74 1.68
N ASN A 180 0.96 3.04 2.84
CA ASN A 180 1.70 3.21 4.09
C ASN A 180 2.30 1.92 4.66
N THR A 181 1.91 0.77 4.11
CA THR A 181 2.39 -0.55 4.51
C THR A 181 2.78 -1.35 3.28
N TRP A 182 3.71 -2.29 3.42
CA TRP A 182 4.03 -3.21 2.35
C TRP A 182 2.95 -4.27 2.13
N THR A 183 2.77 -4.66 0.87
CA THR A 183 2.01 -5.85 0.50
C THR A 183 2.95 -7.03 0.32
N PRO A 184 2.47 -8.29 0.43
CA PRO A 184 3.34 -9.47 0.28
C PRO A 184 4.05 -9.56 -1.07
N THR A 185 3.38 -9.22 -2.18
CA THR A 185 3.92 -9.39 -3.54
C THR A 185 5.31 -8.77 -3.75
N PRO A 186 5.54 -7.45 -3.54
CA PRO A 186 6.86 -6.86 -3.72
C PRO A 186 7.92 -7.45 -2.77
N LEU A 187 7.55 -7.80 -1.54
CA LEU A 187 8.46 -8.40 -0.55
C LEU A 187 8.89 -9.81 -0.98
N ILE A 188 7.96 -10.62 -1.49
CA ILE A 188 8.23 -11.96 -2.02
C ILE A 188 9.13 -11.87 -3.26
N LEU A 189 8.81 -10.97 -4.19
CA LEU A 189 9.61 -10.76 -5.40
C LEU A 189 11.05 -10.35 -5.09
N ALA A 190 11.25 -9.54 -4.05
CA ALA A 190 12.56 -9.11 -3.58
C ALA A 190 13.29 -10.14 -2.70
N GLY A 191 12.67 -11.29 -2.41
CA GLY A 191 13.25 -12.34 -1.56
C GLY A 191 13.31 -12.01 -0.06
N LEU A 192 12.51 -11.04 0.39
CA LEU A 192 12.38 -10.65 1.80
C LEU A 192 11.29 -11.45 2.54
N MET A 193 10.50 -12.22 1.81
CA MET A 193 9.45 -13.08 2.35
C MET A 193 9.30 -14.33 1.48
N ASP A 194 9.05 -15.46 2.12
CA ASP A 194 8.73 -16.70 1.40
C ASP A 194 7.30 -16.68 0.88
N GLY A 195 7.10 -17.19 -0.33
CA GLY A 195 5.76 -17.33 -0.90
C GLY A 195 5.75 -17.33 -2.42
N LYS A 196 4.54 -17.34 -2.99
CA LYS A 196 4.33 -17.13 -4.42
C LYS A 196 3.75 -15.72 -4.63
N PRO A 197 4.36 -14.88 -5.47
CA PRO A 197 3.84 -13.54 -5.71
C PRO A 197 2.46 -13.63 -6.36
N LEU A 198 1.48 -12.94 -5.78
CA LEU A 198 0.14 -12.84 -6.35
C LEU A 198 0.18 -11.85 -7.52
N LYS A 199 -0.20 -12.30 -8.71
CA LYS A 199 -0.45 -11.42 -9.86
C LYS A 199 -1.90 -10.97 -9.81
N VAL A 200 -2.11 -9.67 -9.67
CA VAL A 200 -3.44 -9.10 -9.74
C VAL A 200 -3.93 -9.34 -11.17
N GLY A 201 -5.01 -10.10 -11.34
CA GLY A 201 -5.50 -10.59 -12.64
C GLY A 201 -5.57 -12.12 -12.82
N THR A 202 -4.94 -12.93 -11.94
CA THR A 202 -5.14 -14.40 -11.92
C THR A 202 -6.16 -14.88 -10.90
N LEU A 203 -6.75 -13.97 -10.11
CA LEU A 203 -7.88 -14.29 -9.25
C LEU A 203 -9.10 -14.53 -10.14
N GLN A 204 -9.28 -15.78 -10.57
CA GLN A 204 -10.60 -16.21 -11.00
C GLN A 204 -11.54 -15.93 -9.83
N SER A 205 -12.57 -15.10 -10.07
CA SER A 205 -13.71 -15.00 -9.17
C SER A 205 -14.08 -16.42 -8.76
N ARG A 206 -14.06 -16.71 -7.45
CA ARG A 206 -14.44 -18.01 -6.91
C ARG A 206 -15.79 -18.31 -7.53
N ARG A 207 -15.84 -19.21 -8.52
CA ARG A 207 -17.10 -19.69 -9.07
C ARG A 207 -17.87 -20.17 -7.85
N ASN A 208 -18.97 -19.48 -7.54
CA ASN A 208 -19.97 -20.01 -6.63
C ASN A 208 -20.17 -21.47 -7.04
N PRO A 209 -19.97 -22.45 -6.14
CA PRO A 209 -20.26 -23.82 -6.48
C PRO A 209 -21.71 -23.85 -6.94
N ARG A 210 -21.91 -24.11 -8.23
CA ARG A 210 -23.24 -24.32 -8.79
C ARG A 210 -23.85 -25.47 -8.00
N LYS A 211 -24.98 -25.22 -7.37
CA LYS A 211 -25.81 -26.23 -6.72
C LYS A 211 -26.17 -27.27 -7.77
N GLY A 212 -25.89 -28.53 -7.46
CA GLY A 212 -26.21 -29.68 -8.28
C GLY A 212 -26.20 -30.93 -7.42
N SER A 213 -27.25 -31.09 -6.61
CA SER A 213 -27.81 -32.37 -6.21
C SER A 213 -29.09 -32.09 -5.42
N GLU A 214 -30.18 -32.65 -5.92
CA GLU A 214 -31.51 -32.61 -5.35
C GLU A 214 -31.53 -33.29 -3.98
N THR A 215 -31.94 -32.55 -2.96
CA THR A 215 -32.83 -33.03 -1.89
C THR A 215 -33.67 -31.83 -1.49
N GLU A 216 -34.98 -31.96 -1.61
CA GLU A 216 -35.94 -30.93 -1.23
C GLU A 216 -35.87 -30.70 0.28
N GLU A 217 -35.21 -29.63 0.69
CA GLU A 217 -35.47 -29.02 2.00
C GLU A 217 -36.10 -27.64 1.76
N ILE A 218 -37.38 -27.57 2.13
CA ILE A 218 -38.21 -26.37 2.08
C ILE A 218 -37.56 -25.33 3.00
N ALA A 219 -36.93 -24.32 2.40
CA ALA A 219 -36.44 -23.16 3.13
C ALA A 219 -37.63 -22.28 3.49
N ILE A 220 -38.12 -22.41 4.73
CA ILE A 220 -39.13 -21.50 5.27
C ILE A 220 -38.47 -20.13 5.43
N SER A 221 -39.01 -19.12 4.75
CA SER A 221 -38.59 -17.74 4.91
C SER A 221 -38.90 -17.28 6.33
N ALA A 222 -37.92 -16.70 7.03
CA ALA A 222 -38.05 -16.24 8.42
C ALA A 222 -39.09 -15.11 8.63
N LEU A 223 -39.80 -14.70 7.57
CA LEU A 223 -40.89 -13.73 7.63
C LEU A 223 -42.27 -14.35 7.89
N ASP A 224 -42.39 -15.69 7.83
CA ASP A 224 -43.67 -16.42 7.96
C ASP A 224 -43.90 -17.02 9.36
N VAL A 225 -43.05 -16.69 10.34
CA VAL A 225 -43.16 -17.18 11.75
C VAL A 225 -43.78 -16.12 12.67
N LEU A 226 -44.35 -15.05 12.13
CA LEU A 226 -45.06 -14.04 12.92
C LEU A 226 -46.56 -14.16 12.67
N VAL A 227 -47.17 -15.22 13.20
CA VAL A 227 -48.59 -15.19 13.55
C VAL A 227 -48.71 -14.44 14.88
N PRO A 228 -49.59 -13.42 15.00
CA PRO A 228 -49.97 -12.87 16.29
C PRO A 228 -50.93 -13.84 16.95
N GLU A 229 -50.47 -14.58 17.96
CA GLU A 229 -51.35 -15.36 18.82
C GLU A 229 -51.98 -14.43 19.86
N GLU A 230 -53.31 -14.39 19.84
CA GLU A 230 -54.16 -13.69 20.77
C GLU A 230 -54.07 -14.26 22.20
N ASP A 231 -54.38 -13.39 23.15
CA ASP A 231 -54.38 -13.60 24.60
C ASP A 231 -55.06 -14.89 25.04
N HIS A 232 -54.35 -15.71 25.83
CA HIS A 232 -54.98 -16.49 26.92
C HIS A 232 -54.07 -16.53 28.15
N ASP A 233 -54.64 -16.00 29.23
CA ASP A 233 -54.12 -15.89 30.57
C ASP A 233 -54.15 -17.24 31.31
N ILE A 234 -53.51 -17.29 32.49
CA ILE A 234 -53.56 -18.32 33.55
C ILE A 234 -52.31 -19.23 33.67
N GLY A 235 -51.51 -18.94 34.71
CA GLY A 235 -51.05 -19.98 35.65
C GLY A 235 -49.55 -20.32 35.69
N SER A 236 -48.82 -19.75 36.65
CA SER A 236 -47.60 -20.37 37.24
C SER A 236 -47.93 -21.74 37.88
N PRO A 237 -47.00 -22.69 38.16
CA PRO A 237 -45.58 -22.50 38.49
C PRO A 237 -44.60 -23.64 38.05
N ASN A 238 -43.37 -23.53 38.57
CA ASN A 238 -42.37 -24.59 38.83
C ASN A 238 -41.21 -24.81 37.86
N ARG A 239 -40.08 -24.20 38.27
CA ARG A 239 -38.71 -24.60 38.00
C ARG A 239 -38.50 -26.10 38.28
N LEU A 240 -38.10 -26.86 37.26
CA LEU A 240 -37.38 -28.12 37.44
C LEU A 240 -36.00 -28.05 36.79
N ARG A 241 -35.05 -27.94 37.71
CA ARG A 241 -33.60 -27.99 37.63
C ARG A 241 -33.10 -29.29 36.99
N ARG A 242 -32.26 -29.23 35.94
CA ARG A 242 -31.35 -30.33 35.57
C ARG A 242 -29.90 -29.87 35.50
N LYS A 243 -29.07 -30.62 36.23
CA LYS A 243 -27.71 -30.37 36.66
C LYS A 243 -26.70 -30.46 35.51
N ARG A 244 -25.68 -29.58 35.49
CA ARG A 244 -24.31 -29.98 35.11
C ARG A 244 -23.32 -29.50 36.16
N LEU A 245 -22.54 -30.47 36.63
CA LEU A 245 -21.40 -30.33 37.52
C LEU A 245 -20.27 -29.55 36.83
N VAL A 246 -19.64 -28.63 37.56
CA VAL A 246 -18.18 -28.56 37.62
C VAL A 246 -17.79 -28.23 39.06
N SER A 247 -16.98 -29.12 39.62
CA SER A 247 -16.39 -29.11 40.96
C SER A 247 -15.20 -28.16 41.05
N ARG A 248 -15.17 -27.27 42.05
CA ARG A 248 -13.96 -26.93 42.84
C ARG A 248 -14.36 -26.15 44.10
N ALA A 249 -14.31 -26.81 45.25
CA ALA A 249 -14.18 -26.20 46.57
C ALA A 249 -12.67 -25.90 46.82
N THR A 250 -12.21 -25.05 47.74
CA THR A 250 -12.67 -24.83 49.12
C THR A 250 -12.03 -23.55 49.72
N GLN A 251 -12.85 -22.71 50.38
CA GLN A 251 -12.66 -21.99 51.68
C GLN A 251 -11.59 -20.88 51.88
N GLN A 252 -11.75 -19.80 52.69
CA GLN A 252 -12.85 -19.21 53.51
C GLN A 252 -12.41 -17.84 54.12
N SER A 253 -13.34 -17.18 54.84
CA SER A 253 -13.33 -15.96 55.71
C SER A 253 -13.67 -14.63 55.00
N GLU A 254 -14.85 -13.97 55.20
CA GLU A 254 -15.48 -13.36 56.42
C GLU A 254 -14.59 -12.19 56.93
N ASP A 255 -14.97 -10.91 57.04
CA ASP A 255 -16.26 -10.22 57.23
C ASP A 255 -16.20 -8.75 56.73
N ASP A 256 -17.37 -8.09 56.78
CA ASP A 256 -17.63 -6.67 57.12
C ASP A 256 -18.26 -5.70 56.09
N ASP A 257 -19.37 -5.15 56.59
CA ASP A 257 -20.27 -4.13 56.07
C ASP A 257 -19.59 -2.82 55.65
N ARG A 258 -20.07 -2.21 54.54
CA ARG A 258 -20.60 -0.83 54.55
C ARG A 258 -21.16 -0.39 53.19
N SER A 259 -22.44 -0.04 53.24
CA SER A 259 -23.21 0.72 52.27
C SER A 259 -22.61 2.11 52.00
N SER A 260 -22.62 2.55 50.73
CA SER A 260 -22.82 3.97 50.40
C SER A 260 -23.43 4.14 48.99
N THR A 261 -24.63 4.70 49.02
CA THR A 261 -25.52 5.08 47.92
C THR A 261 -24.99 6.33 47.22
N TYR A 262 -24.89 6.33 45.89
CA TYR A 262 -24.56 7.52 45.09
C TYR A 262 -25.85 8.24 44.69
N SER A 263 -26.01 9.48 45.17
CA SER A 263 -27.19 10.32 44.94
C SER A 263 -27.11 11.08 43.61
N HIS A 264 -28.18 10.98 42.83
CA HIS A 264 -28.46 11.80 41.64
C HIS A 264 -28.94 13.21 42.05
N PRO A 265 -28.57 14.29 41.34
CA PRO A 265 -29.33 15.54 41.36
C PRO A 265 -30.22 15.64 40.11
N SER A 266 -31.52 15.84 40.33
CA SER A 266 -32.51 16.20 39.30
C SER A 266 -32.75 17.71 39.29
N LEU A 267 -33.06 18.20 38.08
CA LEU A 267 -33.48 19.56 37.71
C LEU A 267 -34.63 20.13 38.56
N LEU A 268 -34.67 21.47 38.65
CA LEU A 268 -35.74 22.36 38.15
C LEU A 268 -35.39 23.82 38.47
N ASP A 269 -35.36 24.72 37.49
CA ASP A 269 -36.30 25.85 37.45
C ASP A 269 -36.33 26.50 36.05
N THR A 270 -37.48 27.12 35.81
CA THR A 270 -38.23 27.46 34.61
C THR A 270 -37.80 28.76 33.90
N GLY A 271 -38.15 28.89 32.62
CA GLY A 271 -38.14 30.18 31.93
C GLY A 271 -38.03 30.15 30.40
N ASP A 272 -39.18 29.99 29.75
CA ASP A 272 -39.56 30.59 28.45
C ASP A 272 -38.89 30.09 27.13
N MET A 273 -39.67 29.39 26.29
CA MET A 273 -39.35 29.10 24.89
C MET A 273 -40.62 29.17 24.04
N GLY A 274 -40.79 30.29 23.33
CA GLY A 274 -41.73 30.46 22.22
C GLY A 274 -41.14 29.93 20.90
N TYR A 275 -41.91 29.10 20.20
CA TYR A 275 -41.59 28.57 18.87
C TYR A 275 -41.68 29.63 17.78
N GLN A 276 -40.79 29.56 16.77
CA GLN A 276 -41.19 29.73 15.36
C GLN A 276 -40.18 29.13 14.37
N HIS A 277 -40.74 28.44 13.38
CA HIS A 277 -40.11 27.74 12.27
C HIS A 277 -39.46 28.68 11.24
N ALA A 278 -38.38 28.22 10.61
CA ALA A 278 -38.17 28.39 9.16
C ALA A 278 -37.18 27.33 8.62
N ALA A 279 -37.65 26.56 7.66
CA ALA A 279 -36.89 25.58 6.92
C ALA A 279 -36.01 26.24 5.86
N PHE A 280 -34.77 25.78 5.71
CA PHE A 280 -34.08 25.76 4.41
C PHE A 280 -33.22 24.51 4.29
N SER A 281 -33.56 23.70 3.29
CA SER A 281 -32.81 22.52 2.88
C SER A 281 -31.58 22.96 2.09
N SER A 282 -30.40 22.47 2.46
CA SER A 282 -29.24 22.44 1.57
C SER A 282 -28.65 21.04 1.59
N LYS A 283 -29.02 20.26 0.57
CA LYS A 283 -28.44 18.97 0.23
C LYS A 283 -26.96 19.18 -0.11
N VAL A 284 -26.06 18.79 0.77
CA VAL A 284 -24.64 18.62 0.44
C VAL A 284 -24.45 17.18 -0.02
N ASN A 285 -24.49 16.97 -1.34
CA ASN A 285 -24.08 15.72 -1.96
C ASN A 285 -22.56 15.58 -1.84
N ILE A 286 -22.09 14.68 -0.97
CA ILE A 286 -20.71 14.23 -0.91
C ILE A 286 -20.59 13.01 -1.84
N PRO A 287 -19.81 13.06 -2.95
CA PRO A 287 -19.60 11.88 -3.76
C PRO A 287 -18.56 10.95 -3.12
N PRO A 288 -18.65 9.63 -3.36
CA PRO A 288 -17.65 8.67 -2.86
C PRO A 288 -16.31 8.87 -3.58
N SER A 289 -15.28 9.20 -2.80
CA SER A 289 -13.90 9.35 -3.26
C SER A 289 -13.27 7.99 -3.55
N SER A 290 -13.50 7.50 -4.77
CA SER A 290 -12.67 6.49 -5.41
C SER A 290 -12.64 6.80 -6.91
N ALA A 291 -11.45 6.98 -7.47
CA ALA A 291 -11.17 7.16 -8.91
C ALA A 291 -11.32 8.57 -9.53
N ILE A 292 -10.91 9.63 -8.82
CA ILE A 292 -10.63 10.93 -9.46
C ILE A 292 -9.20 11.34 -9.12
N ASP A 293 -8.23 10.80 -9.85
CA ASP A 293 -6.88 11.37 -9.98
C ASP A 293 -6.28 10.99 -11.35
N CYS A 294 -7.12 10.91 -12.38
CA CYS A 294 -6.70 10.75 -13.76
C CYS A 294 -7.55 11.62 -14.71
N TYR A 295 -7.47 12.94 -14.54
CA TYR A 295 -7.93 13.90 -15.52
C TYR A 295 -6.88 15.01 -15.64
N SER A 296 -6.07 14.96 -16.70
CA SER A 296 -6.12 15.98 -17.76
C SER A 296 -5.02 15.73 -18.78
N SER A 297 -5.49 15.34 -19.97
CA SER A 297 -4.79 15.45 -21.23
C SER A 297 -4.49 16.94 -21.49
N LYS A 298 -3.22 17.34 -21.36
CA LYS A 298 -2.54 18.51 -21.97
C LYS A 298 -1.12 18.69 -21.36
N LYS A 299 -0.22 17.72 -21.55
CA LYS A 299 1.21 17.87 -21.21
C LYS A 299 2.15 17.34 -22.29
N THR A 300 1.73 17.36 -23.55
CA THR A 300 2.61 16.98 -24.66
C THR A 300 3.59 18.11 -25.03
N ALA A 301 3.23 19.38 -24.81
CA ALA A 301 4.12 20.53 -25.09
C ALA A 301 5.05 20.93 -23.93
N PHE A 302 4.79 20.45 -22.71
CA PHE A 302 5.64 20.72 -21.53
C PHE A 302 6.84 19.75 -21.41
N LYS A 303 6.81 18.62 -22.13
CA LYS A 303 7.80 17.52 -22.00
C LYS A 303 9.19 17.85 -22.57
N GLU A 304 9.31 18.70 -23.59
CA GLU A 304 10.61 18.99 -24.21
C GLU A 304 11.39 20.09 -23.49
N LEU A 305 10.71 21.08 -22.90
CA LEU A 305 11.34 22.17 -22.14
C LEU A 305 11.83 21.72 -20.75
N GLU A 306 11.19 20.71 -20.16
CA GLU A 306 11.57 20.21 -18.83
C GLU A 306 12.84 19.35 -18.91
N ILE A 307 12.98 18.48 -19.91
CA ILE A 307 14.21 17.69 -20.15
C ILE A 307 15.43 18.62 -20.32
N ALA A 308 15.28 19.75 -21.03
CA ALA A 308 16.33 20.76 -21.17
C ALA A 308 16.62 21.55 -19.87
N LYS A 309 15.64 21.69 -18.96
CA LYS A 309 15.88 22.20 -17.59
C LYS A 309 16.56 21.15 -16.70
N PHE A 310 16.26 19.87 -16.87
CA PHE A 310 16.85 18.75 -16.13
C PHE A 310 18.36 18.63 -16.38
N GLU A 311 18.85 18.85 -17.61
CA GLU A 311 20.29 18.86 -17.91
C GLU A 311 21.06 20.00 -17.20
N ARG A 312 20.44 21.18 -17.07
CA ARG A 312 21.08 22.34 -16.42
C ARG A 312 21.16 22.20 -14.89
N VAL A 313 20.14 21.60 -14.26
CA VAL A 313 20.12 21.40 -12.80
C VAL A 313 21.10 20.28 -12.38
N GLY A 314 21.26 19.24 -13.20
CA GLY A 314 22.27 18.20 -12.99
C GLY A 314 23.71 18.72 -13.04
N PHE A 315 23.98 19.72 -13.88
CA PHE A 315 25.30 20.37 -13.95
C PHE A 315 25.57 21.26 -12.73
N ALA A 316 24.60 22.08 -12.31
CA ALA A 316 24.74 22.99 -11.18
C ALA A 316 24.99 22.28 -9.83
N ARG A 317 24.50 21.05 -9.64
CA ARG A 317 24.75 20.27 -8.41
C ARG A 317 26.14 19.61 -8.37
N ARG A 318 26.80 19.36 -9.51
CA ARG A 318 28.19 18.86 -9.55
C ARG A 318 29.18 19.89 -9.01
N ASP A 319 28.95 21.17 -9.30
CA ASP A 319 29.86 22.25 -8.90
C ASP A 319 29.77 22.58 -7.40
N TYR A 320 28.58 22.46 -6.81
CA TYR A 320 28.41 22.62 -5.36
C TYR A 320 29.20 21.57 -4.56
N PHE A 321 29.33 20.33 -5.08
CA PHE A 321 30.07 19.25 -4.40
C PHE A 321 31.59 19.36 -4.55
N LYS A 322 32.11 19.88 -5.68
CA LYS A 322 33.55 20.20 -5.81
C LYS A 322 33.99 21.30 -4.84
N SER A 323 33.12 22.28 -4.57
CA SER A 323 33.44 23.38 -3.65
C SER A 323 33.53 22.94 -2.17
N ARG A 324 32.79 21.90 -1.77
CA ARG A 324 32.71 21.47 -0.36
C ARG A 324 33.69 20.36 0.03
N ILE A 325 34.31 19.70 -0.94
CA ILE A 325 35.38 18.70 -0.70
C ILE A 325 36.77 19.36 -0.54
N LYS A 326 36.97 20.61 -0.98
CA LYS A 326 38.22 21.37 -0.73
C LYS A 326 38.30 22.08 0.62
N SER A 327 37.31 21.90 1.51
CA SER A 327 37.19 22.62 2.78
C SER A 327 37.11 21.72 4.02
N LYS A 328 37.60 20.47 3.94
CA LYS A 328 37.77 19.62 5.12
C LYS A 328 39.11 18.92 5.10
#